data_AF-X6HTZ5-F1
#
_entry.id   AF-X6HTZ5-F1
#
_cell.length_a   1.000
_cell.length_b   1.000
_cell.length_c   1.000
_cell.angle_alpha   90.00
_cell.angle_beta   90.00
_cell.angle_gamma   90.00
#
_symmetry.space_group_name_H-M   'P 1'
#
loop_
_entity.id
_entity.type
_entity.pdbx_description
1 polymer ?
#
loop_
_entity_poly.entity_id
_entity_poly.type
_entity_poly.pdbx_seq_one_letter_code
_entity_poly.pdbx_strand_id
1 'polypeptide(L)'
;MNDDRHHKIQQRAYQIWEREGTGDPEHHWHRAEAEIDREAALPLTADDALPREIASTDVLTVEELAVRTGISGDEAQELIDRLGTDRAVVEQAARGIEGKRRATS
;
A
#
# COMPACT_ATOMS: atom_id res chain seq x y z
N MET A 1 -15.18 -4.57 -23.99
CA MET A 1 -15.06 -4.02 -22.62
C MET A 1 -16.14 -4.58 -21.68
N ASN A 2 -16.62 -5.81 -21.91
CA ASN A 2 -17.42 -6.57 -20.92
C ASN A 2 -16.61 -7.77 -20.41
N ASP A 3 -15.63 -8.19 -21.22
CA ASP A 3 -14.60 -9.18 -20.92
C ASP A 3 -13.81 -8.81 -19.64
N ASP A 4 -13.52 -7.53 -19.44
CA ASP A 4 -12.86 -7.01 -18.23
C ASP A 4 -13.72 -7.24 -16.97
N ARG A 5 -15.04 -7.03 -17.06
CA ARG A 5 -15.98 -7.25 -15.94
C ARG A 5 -16.06 -8.73 -15.60
N HIS A 6 -16.24 -9.60 -16.60
CA HIS A 6 -16.29 -11.05 -16.38
C HIS A 6 -14.99 -11.59 -15.79
N HIS A 7 -13.85 -11.08 -16.23
CA HIS A 7 -12.56 -11.48 -15.68
C HIS A 7 -12.39 -11.06 -14.21
N LYS A 8 -12.80 -9.83 -13.84
CA LYS A 8 -12.81 -9.37 -12.45
C LYS A 8 -13.73 -10.21 -11.56
N ILE A 9 -14.93 -10.54 -12.04
CA ILE A 9 -15.88 -11.39 -11.30
C ILE A 9 -15.29 -12.79 -11.08
N GLN A 10 -14.65 -13.37 -12.10
CA GLN A 10 -14.00 -14.66 -11.98
C GLN A 10 -12.88 -14.65 -10.94
N GLN A 11 -12.00 -13.65 -10.98
CA GLN A 11 -10.93 -13.50 -9.98
C GLN A 11 -11.49 -13.35 -8.57
N ARG A 12 -12.54 -12.52 -8.40
CA ARG A 12 -13.16 -12.29 -7.11
C ARG A 12 -13.89 -13.53 -6.57
N ALA A 13 -14.58 -14.26 -7.43
CA ALA A 13 -15.22 -15.53 -7.07
C ALA A 13 -14.17 -16.57 -6.63
N TYR A 14 -13.04 -16.65 -7.34
CA TYR A 14 -11.93 -17.52 -6.98
C TYR A 14 -11.30 -17.12 -5.63
N GLN A 15 -11.10 -15.84 -5.37
CA GLN A 15 -10.58 -15.35 -4.07
C GLN A 15 -11.53 -15.67 -2.91
N ILE A 16 -12.85 -15.50 -3.12
CA ILE A 16 -13.86 -15.85 -2.12
C ILE A 16 -13.82 -17.36 -1.86
N TRP A 17 -13.72 -18.16 -2.93
CA TRP A 17 -13.60 -19.61 -2.82
C TRP A 17 -12.29 -20.05 -2.15
N GLU A 18 -11.16 -19.41 -2.43
CA GLU A 18 -9.87 -19.70 -1.77
C GLU A 18 -9.93 -19.40 -0.27
N ARG A 19 -10.65 -18.35 0.12
CA ARG A 19 -10.82 -17.94 1.52
C ARG A 19 -11.80 -18.82 2.29
N GLU A 20 -12.92 -19.20 1.68
CA GLU A 20 -13.98 -19.99 2.33
C GLU A 20 -13.73 -21.49 2.19
N GLY A 21 -13.03 -21.93 1.12
CA GLY A 21 -12.56 -23.29 0.86
C GLY A 21 -13.65 -24.36 0.63
N THR A 22 -14.89 -24.06 1.01
CA THR A 22 -16.06 -24.94 0.90
C THR A 22 -17.32 -24.11 0.66
N GLY A 23 -18.09 -24.48 -0.36
CA GLY A 23 -19.31 -23.77 -0.76
C GLY A 23 -19.68 -23.96 -2.23
N ASP A 24 -20.87 -23.48 -2.61
CA ASP A 24 -21.39 -23.58 -3.96
C ASP A 24 -20.72 -22.54 -4.89
N PRO A 25 -20.14 -22.98 -6.02
CA PRO A 25 -19.45 -22.08 -6.95
C PRO A 25 -20.39 -21.02 -7.53
N GLU A 26 -21.67 -21.34 -7.72
CA GLU A 26 -22.69 -20.39 -8.18
C GLU A 26 -22.96 -19.28 -7.16
N HIS A 27 -22.99 -19.63 -5.86
CA HIS A 27 -23.18 -18.65 -4.80
C HIS A 27 -21.99 -17.69 -4.70
N HIS A 28 -20.76 -18.21 -4.83
CA HIS A 28 -19.56 -17.38 -4.88
C HIS A 28 -19.52 -16.49 -6.12
N TRP A 29 -19.99 -16.98 -7.27
CA TRP A 29 -20.10 -16.20 -8.50
C TRP A 29 -21.08 -15.03 -8.35
N HIS A 30 -22.29 -15.28 -7.84
CA HIS A 30 -23.28 -14.21 -7.61
C HIS A 30 -22.80 -13.19 -6.58
N ARG A 31 -22.10 -13.65 -5.53
CA ARG A 31 -21.51 -12.76 -4.52
C ARG A 31 -20.41 -11.87 -5.10
N ALA A 32 -19.53 -12.46 -5.92
CA ALA A 32 -18.49 -11.73 -6.64
C ALA A 32 -19.06 -10.73 -7.65
N GLU A 33 -20.10 -11.14 -8.40
CA GLU A 33 -20.77 -10.26 -9.36
C GLU A 33 -21.37 -9.02 -8.69
N ALA A 34 -22.10 -9.21 -7.59
CA ALA A 34 -22.70 -8.09 -6.85
C ALA A 34 -21.64 -7.13 -6.28
N GLU A 35 -20.48 -7.64 -5.91
CA GLU A 35 -19.37 -6.84 -5.38
C GLU A 35 -18.68 -6.02 -6.48
N ILE A 36 -18.40 -6.64 -7.63
CA ILE A 36 -17.81 -5.96 -8.79
C ILE A 36 -18.80 -4.97 -9.42
N ASP A 37 -20.09 -5.28 -9.44
CA ASP A 37 -21.13 -4.37 -9.93
C ASP A 37 -21.23 -3.12 -9.05
N ARG A 38 -21.17 -3.29 -7.73
CA ARG A 38 -21.11 -2.18 -6.78
C ARG A 38 -19.84 -1.34 -6.93
N GLU A 39 -18.68 -1.98 -7.13
CA GLU A 39 -17.42 -1.29 -7.40
C GLU A 39 -17.45 -0.52 -8.73
N ALA A 40 -18.01 -1.12 -9.78
CA ALA A 40 -18.15 -0.48 -11.09
C ALA A 40 -19.19 0.65 -11.09
N ALA A 41 -20.23 0.53 -10.25
CA ALA A 41 -21.25 1.56 -10.06
C ALA A 41 -20.77 2.73 -9.18
N LEU A 42 -19.72 2.52 -8.37
CA LEU A 42 -19.05 3.59 -7.64
C LEU A 42 -18.00 4.26 -8.55
N PRO A 43 -18.12 5.55 -8.88
CA PRO A 43 -17.12 6.22 -9.69
C PRO A 43 -15.78 6.32 -8.93
N LEU A 44 -14.82 5.46 -9.31
CA LEU A 44 -13.36 5.58 -9.19
C LEU A 44 -12.71 5.78 -7.79
N THR A 45 -13.27 5.31 -6.67
CA THR A 45 -12.60 5.52 -5.37
C THR A 45 -12.80 4.40 -4.34
N ALA A 46 -12.50 3.14 -4.68
CA ALA A 46 -12.48 2.10 -3.64
C ALA A 46 -11.45 0.97 -3.82
N ASP A 47 -10.97 0.70 -5.04
CA ASP A 47 -9.98 -0.38 -5.28
C ASP A 47 -8.57 0.13 -5.67
N ASP A 48 -8.36 1.45 -5.77
CA ASP A 48 -7.01 2.07 -5.83
C ASP A 48 -6.42 2.28 -4.41
N ALA A 49 -6.82 1.44 -3.46
CA ALA A 49 -6.35 1.44 -2.09
C ALA A 49 -6.23 0.00 -1.57
N LEU A 50 -5.36 -0.79 -2.20
CA LEU A 50 -4.88 -2.03 -1.61
C LEU A 50 -4.11 -1.72 -0.31
N PRO A 51 -4.49 -2.26 0.85
CA PRO A 51 -3.70 -2.14 2.07
C PRO A 51 -2.61 -3.21 2.10
N ARG A 52 -1.54 -3.05 1.31
CA ARG A 52 -0.23 -3.72 1.56
C ARG A 52 0.96 -3.13 0.78
N GLU A 53 0.76 -2.35 -0.27
CA GLU A 53 1.86 -1.73 -1.05
C GLU A 53 2.53 -0.53 -0.34
N ILE A 54 1.93 -0.06 0.75
CA ILE A 54 2.48 0.99 1.62
C ILE A 54 3.77 0.46 2.28
N ALA A 55 3.81 -0.80 2.73
CA ALA A 55 4.98 -1.35 3.41
C ALA A 55 6.23 -1.47 2.52
N SER A 56 6.11 -1.86 1.25
CA SER A 56 7.27 -1.98 0.35
C SER A 56 7.78 -0.62 -0.12
N THR A 57 6.88 0.33 -0.38
CA THR A 57 7.26 1.70 -0.75
C THR A 57 7.87 2.43 0.45
N ASP A 58 7.33 2.26 1.65
CA ASP A 58 7.88 2.85 2.86
C ASP A 58 9.23 2.23 3.21
N VAL A 59 9.41 0.90 3.11
CA VAL A 59 10.73 0.28 3.34
C VAL A 59 11.78 0.79 2.36
N LEU A 60 11.45 0.89 1.06
CA LEU A 60 12.36 1.43 0.06
C LEU A 60 12.66 2.92 0.31
N THR A 61 11.67 3.68 0.80
CA THR A 61 11.83 5.10 1.14
C THR A 61 12.69 5.28 2.40
N VAL A 62 12.53 4.40 3.39
CA VAL A 62 13.33 4.35 4.62
C VAL A 62 14.79 4.03 4.30
N GLU A 63 15.03 2.99 3.50
CA GLU A 63 16.39 2.58 3.11
C GLU A 63 17.08 3.65 2.25
N GLU A 64 16.37 4.23 1.28
CA GLU A 64 16.91 5.31 0.45
C GLU A 64 17.29 6.54 1.30
N LEU A 65 16.43 6.92 2.25
CA LEU A 65 16.67 8.04 3.15
C LEU A 65 17.86 7.77 4.07
N ALA A 66 17.92 6.58 4.68
CA ALA A 66 19.03 6.16 5.53
C ALA A 66 20.36 6.21 4.79
N VAL A 67 20.42 5.70 3.56
CA VAL A 67 21.63 5.73 2.70
C VAL A 67 22.00 7.16 2.30
N ARG A 68 21.02 7.99 1.93
CA ARG A 68 21.28 9.36 1.44
C ARG A 68 21.65 10.35 2.53
N THR A 69 21.23 10.11 3.76
CA THR A 69 21.38 11.07 4.88
C THR A 69 22.29 10.57 5.99
N GLY A 70 22.66 9.28 5.99
CA GLY A 70 23.52 8.69 7.01
C GLY A 70 22.82 8.47 8.35
N ILE A 71 21.49 8.37 8.36
CA ILE A 71 20.70 8.05 9.56
C ILE A 71 20.30 6.58 9.58
N SER A 72 19.91 6.05 10.75
CA SER A 72 19.43 4.67 10.86
C SER A 72 18.04 4.51 10.23
N GLY A 73 17.71 3.29 9.80
CA GLY A 73 16.39 2.97 9.24
C GLY A 73 15.23 3.31 10.17
N ASP A 74 15.40 3.06 11.48
CA ASP A 74 14.40 3.43 12.49
C ASP A 74 14.19 4.96 12.57
N GLU A 75 15.26 5.76 12.53
CA GLU A 75 15.16 7.23 12.51
C GLU A 75 14.51 7.74 11.22
N ALA A 76 14.81 7.10 10.09
CA ALA A 76 14.18 7.38 8.82
C ALA A 76 12.67 7.09 8.85
N GLN A 77 12.27 5.99 9.49
CA GLN A 77 10.87 5.62 9.66
C GLN A 77 10.12 6.57 10.60
N GLU A 78 10.74 6.99 11.71
CA GLU A 78 10.14 7.99 12.61
C GLU A 78 9.93 9.35 11.92
N LEU A 79 10.83 9.74 11.01
CA LEU A 79 10.64 10.97 10.23
C LEU A 79 9.48 10.85 9.25
N ILE A 80 9.31 9.69 8.60
CA ILE A 80 8.19 9.43 7.69
C ILE A 80 6.87 9.38 8.47
N ASP A 81 6.84 8.75 9.65
CA ASP A 81 5.68 8.72 10.55
C ASP A 81 5.27 10.14 10.98
N ARG A 82 6.25 10.97 11.34
CA ARG A 82 6.00 12.32 11.87
C ARG A 82 5.70 13.38 10.79
N LEU A 83 6.37 13.29 9.64
CA LEU A 83 6.35 14.32 8.59
C LEU A 83 5.57 13.90 7.35
N GLY A 84 5.18 12.62 7.24
CA GLY A 84 4.52 12.04 6.08
C GLY A 84 5.48 11.75 4.92
N THR A 85 4.92 11.53 3.73
CA THR A 85 5.67 11.17 2.49
C THR A 85 6.35 12.36 1.81
N ASP A 86 6.36 13.54 2.42
CA ASP A 86 7.01 14.74 1.90
C ASP A 86 8.55 14.63 1.95
N ARG A 87 9.12 14.00 0.91
CA ARG A 87 10.55 13.67 0.77
C ARG A 87 11.49 14.84 1.07
N ALA A 88 11.13 16.06 0.66
CA ALA A 88 11.96 17.24 0.90
C ALA A 88 12.05 17.63 2.38
N VAL A 89 10.93 17.52 3.10
CA VAL A 89 10.85 17.85 4.53
C VAL A 89 11.55 16.77 5.36
N VAL A 90 11.30 15.52 5.00
CA VAL A 90 11.93 14.33 5.61
C VAL A 90 13.45 14.36 5.43
N GLU A 91 13.95 14.66 4.22
CA GLU A 91 15.39 14.74 3.96
C GLU A 91 16.07 15.91 4.70
N GLN A 92 15.39 17.06 4.78
CA GLN A 92 15.91 18.21 5.51
C GLN A 92 16.05 17.92 7.01
N ALA A 93 15.04 17.27 7.61
CA ALA A 93 15.07 16.86 9.01
C ALA A 93 16.18 15.82 9.26
N ALA A 94 16.31 14.82 8.39
CA ALA A 94 17.35 13.79 8.46
C ALA A 94 18.77 14.38 8.43
N ARG A 95 19.06 15.33 7.53
CA ARG A 95 20.36 16.02 7.48
C ARG A 95 20.66 16.81 8.76
N GLY A 96 19.64 17.37 9.40
CA GLY A 96 19.79 18.07 10.68
C GLY A 96 20.19 17.14 11.83
N ILE A 97 19.70 15.89 11.82
CA ILE A 97 20.00 14.88 12.85
C ILE A 97 21.45 14.38 12.72
N GLU A 98 21.89 14.03 11.52
CA GLU A 98 23.28 13.63 11.25
C GLU A 98 24.27 14.76 11.57
N GLY A 99 23.94 16.01 11.20
CA GLY A 99 24.74 17.17 11.55
C GLY A 99 24.92 17.35 13.06
N LYS A 100 23.87 17.05 13.85
CA LYS A 100 23.90 17.12 15.32
C LYS A 100 24.66 15.95 15.96
N ARG A 101 24.57 14.75 15.38
CA ARG A 101 25.40 13.59 15.79
C ARG A 101 26.89 13.87 15.63
N ARG A 102 27.31 14.39 14.48
CA ARG A 102 28.72 14.77 14.23
C ARG A 102 29.24 15.90 15.12
N ALA A 103 28.35 16.77 15.61
CA ALA A 103 28.74 17.82 16.55
C ALA A 103 28.87 17.33 18.01
N THR A 104 28.36 16.13 18.32
CA THR A 104 28.34 15.56 19.67
C THR A 104 29.33 14.39 19.84
N SER A 105 29.94 13.90 18.75
CA SER A 105 31.05 12.92 18.75
C SER A 105 32.39 13.62 18.63
#